data_AF-A0A2S7F7K8-F1
#
_entry.id   AF-A0A2S7F7K8-F1
#
_cell.length_a   1.000
_cell.length_b   1.000
_cell.length_c   1.000
_cell.angle_alpha   90.00
_cell.angle_beta   90.00
_cell.angle_gamma   90.00
#
_symmetry.space_group_name_H-M   'P 1'
#
loop_
_entity.id
_entity.type
_entity.pdbx_description
1 polymer ?
#
loop_
_entity_poly.entity_id
_entity_poly.type
_entity_poly.pdbx_seq_one_letter_code
_entity_poly.pdbx_strand_id
1 'polypeptide(L)'
;MKKIATYFLLIIVSMNFIGCNKLGAKEDKLNIEESTAVQESSIEEEDTDKEYDLEANYQVTQAKADTNNDKDSEDSENTIPQTSDENIKKVIVIDPGHASHSNIEKEEQSPGSGIMKIKDGGGAQGTSTGTPEYMVNMNVAMKLKSLLEAKNYTVIMTKTSNDISLGNIERANIGNDNNASLAIRIHCDSADNSSAVGASMLVPAKCGYAEDICDISRKYGEIVLSSLVESGDMKNRGISVRDDMTGFNWSKVPVILVEMGFMSNPEEDALLSNDDYQNKLAAGLCDGIEKCFQ
;
A
#
# COMPACT_ATOMS: atom_id res chain seq x y z
N MET A 1 55.39 2.41 20.42
CA MET A 1 54.09 2.30 19.72
C MET A 1 53.49 3.69 19.62
N LYS A 2 53.44 4.26 18.41
CA LYS A 2 52.98 5.63 18.14
C LYS A 2 51.45 5.70 18.28
N LYS A 3 50.95 6.60 19.13
CA LYS A 3 49.54 6.98 19.18
C LYS A 3 49.29 8.02 18.09
N ILE A 4 48.46 7.70 17.11
CA ILE A 4 47.97 8.65 16.10
C ILE A 4 46.65 9.20 16.63
N ALA A 5 46.63 10.49 16.95
CA ALA A 5 45.43 11.23 17.28
C ALA A 5 44.83 11.76 15.96
N THR A 6 43.61 11.33 15.64
CA THR A 6 42.86 11.85 14.49
C THR A 6 42.06 13.07 14.95
N TYR A 7 42.38 14.24 14.40
CA TYR A 7 41.64 15.48 14.62
C TYR A 7 40.37 15.50 13.76
N PHE A 8 39.22 15.74 14.38
CA PHE A 8 37.98 16.10 13.69
C PHE A 8 38.03 17.58 13.29
N LEU A 9 37.92 17.85 11.99
CA LEU A 9 37.78 19.20 11.44
C LEU A 9 36.31 19.62 11.50
N LEU A 10 35.99 20.52 12.43
CA LEU A 10 34.69 21.20 12.55
C LEU A 10 34.64 22.36 11.55
N ILE A 11 33.85 22.24 10.49
CA ILE A 11 33.58 23.36 9.57
C ILE A 11 32.41 24.17 10.15
N ILE A 12 32.73 25.34 10.70
CA ILE A 12 31.76 26.37 11.09
C ILE A 12 31.56 27.26 9.86
N VAL A 13 30.36 27.24 9.27
CA VAL A 13 29.95 28.21 8.25
C VAL A 13 29.30 29.39 8.95
N SER A 14 29.96 30.55 8.91
CA SER A 14 29.46 31.82 9.42
C SER A 14 28.56 32.52 8.38
N MET A 15 27.29 32.74 8.72
CA MET A 15 26.39 33.63 7.99
C MET A 15 26.79 35.08 8.25
N ASN A 16 27.17 35.81 7.20
CA ASN A 16 27.32 37.26 7.25
C ASN A 16 25.98 37.91 6.88
N PHE A 17 25.38 38.61 7.86
CA PHE A 17 24.33 39.60 7.61
C PHE A 17 24.98 40.91 7.16
N ILE A 18 24.60 41.41 5.98
CA ILE A 18 24.85 42.81 5.58
C ILE A 18 23.49 43.51 5.54
N GLY A 19 23.33 44.52 6.39
CA GLY A 19 22.16 45.37 6.45
C GLY A 19 22.32 46.71 5.72
N CYS A 20 21.16 47.20 5.27
CA CYS A 20 20.70 48.58 5.09
C CYS A 20 21.41 49.56 4.13
N ASN A 21 20.61 50.13 3.23
CA ASN A 21 20.41 51.59 3.25
C ASN A 21 19.02 52.05 2.78
N LYS A 22 18.55 53.12 3.44
CA LYS A 22 17.26 53.83 3.31
C LYS A 22 17.26 54.85 2.17
N LEU A 23 16.05 55.14 1.66
CA LEU A 23 15.51 56.41 1.11
C LEU A 23 13.99 56.12 0.94
N GLY A 24 12.98 56.90 1.26
CA GLY A 24 12.75 58.29 1.69
C GLY A 24 11.21 58.48 1.61
N ALA A 25 10.64 59.23 2.55
CA ALA A 25 9.21 59.24 2.93
C ALA A 25 8.18 59.76 1.90
N LYS A 26 6.91 59.34 2.06
CA LYS A 26 5.75 60.24 2.15
C LYS A 26 4.57 59.55 2.84
N GLU A 27 4.08 60.18 3.90
CA GLU A 27 2.83 59.86 4.60
C GLU A 27 1.64 60.41 3.80
N ASP A 28 0.55 59.65 3.72
CA ASP A 28 -0.80 60.21 3.58
C ASP A 28 -1.72 59.49 4.57
N LYS A 29 -2.32 60.28 5.46
CA LYS A 29 -3.34 59.85 6.43
C LYS A 29 -4.72 59.94 5.79
N LEU A 30 -5.52 58.89 5.91
CA LEU A 30 -6.98 58.96 5.79
C LEU A 30 -7.61 57.95 6.74
N ASN A 31 -8.24 58.48 7.80
CA ASN A 31 -9.26 57.82 8.63
C ASN A 31 -10.51 57.61 7.78
N ILE A 32 -11.11 56.41 7.75
CA ILE A 32 -12.57 56.22 7.74
C ILE A 32 -12.91 54.87 8.43
N GLU A 33 -13.58 55.02 9.57
CA GLU A 33 -14.68 54.25 10.18
C GLU A 33 -14.85 52.73 9.98
N GLU A 34 -14.90 52.08 11.13
CA GLU A 34 -15.46 50.76 11.43
C GLU A 34 -16.97 50.75 11.14
N SER A 35 -17.43 49.82 10.28
CA SER A 35 -18.85 49.45 10.23
C SER A 35 -18.99 47.94 10.09
N THR A 36 -19.71 47.39 11.04
CA THR A 36 -20.13 46.00 11.19
C THR A 36 -21.27 45.68 10.23
N ALA A 37 -21.12 44.61 9.44
CA ALA A 37 -22.24 43.89 8.84
C ALA A 37 -21.82 42.45 8.55
N VAL A 38 -22.14 41.56 9.49
CA VAL A 38 -22.17 40.12 9.29
C VAL A 38 -23.44 39.82 8.49
N GLN A 39 -23.29 39.19 7.33
CA GLN A 39 -24.42 38.65 6.58
C GLN A 39 -24.31 37.12 6.61
N GLU A 40 -25.12 36.51 7.46
CA GLU A 40 -25.41 35.07 7.45
C GLU A 40 -26.16 34.72 6.17
N SER A 41 -25.65 33.74 5.44
CA SER A 41 -26.43 32.97 4.48
C SER A 41 -26.21 31.49 4.76
N SER A 42 -27.21 30.89 5.38
CA SER A 42 -27.42 29.45 5.56
C SER A 42 -27.46 28.73 4.21
N ILE A 43 -26.60 27.74 4.02
CA ILE A 43 -26.81 26.65 3.07
C ILE A 43 -26.72 25.36 3.88
N GLU A 44 -27.78 24.57 3.76
CA GLU A 44 -28.08 23.33 4.45
C GLU A 44 -27.04 22.25 4.09
N GLU A 45 -26.44 21.64 5.11
CA GLU A 45 -25.66 20.40 4.98
C GLU A 45 -26.64 19.22 4.94
N GLU A 46 -26.65 18.46 3.84
CA GLU A 46 -27.32 17.16 3.78
C GLU A 46 -26.39 16.10 4.39
N ASP A 47 -26.69 15.76 5.65
CA ASP A 47 -26.23 14.56 6.34
C ASP A 47 -26.69 13.30 5.56
N THR A 48 -25.74 12.47 5.15
CA THR A 48 -26.02 11.07 4.81
C THR A 48 -25.07 10.14 5.56
N ASP A 49 -25.31 10.04 6.86
CA ASP A 49 -24.81 8.93 7.68
C ASP A 49 -25.44 7.62 7.18
N LYS A 50 -24.65 6.80 6.50
CA LYS A 50 -24.92 5.36 6.36
C LYS A 50 -23.96 4.58 7.23
N GLU A 51 -24.39 4.43 8.47
CA GLU A 51 -23.91 3.44 9.42
C GLU A 51 -24.09 2.04 8.82
N TYR A 52 -22.98 1.36 8.50
CA TYR A 52 -22.97 -0.06 8.15
C TYR A 52 -22.74 -0.87 9.41
N ASP A 53 -23.85 -1.35 9.98
CA ASP A 53 -23.85 -2.34 11.04
C ASP A 53 -23.59 -3.74 10.44
N LEU A 54 -22.46 -4.35 10.82
CA LEU A 54 -22.11 -5.73 10.46
C LEU A 54 -21.87 -6.51 11.75
N GLU A 55 -22.97 -6.84 12.44
CA GLU A 55 -22.95 -7.86 13.49
C GLU A 55 -22.62 -9.23 12.89
N ALA A 56 -21.54 -9.79 13.40
CA ALA A 56 -21.06 -11.13 13.13
C ALA A 56 -22.06 -12.19 13.65
N ASN A 57 -22.49 -13.10 12.79
CA ASN A 57 -23.14 -14.34 13.22
C ASN A 57 -22.24 -15.54 12.92
N TYR A 58 -21.47 -15.92 13.95
CA TYR A 58 -20.80 -17.20 14.07
C TYR A 58 -21.77 -18.17 14.76
N GLN A 59 -22.29 -19.16 14.02
CA GLN A 59 -23.08 -20.26 14.59
C GLN A 59 -22.36 -21.59 14.36
N VAL A 60 -21.87 -22.15 15.46
CA VAL A 60 -21.30 -23.48 15.58
C VAL A 60 -22.45 -24.48 15.63
N THR A 61 -22.63 -25.29 14.59
CA THR A 61 -23.50 -26.46 14.66
C THR A 61 -22.72 -27.67 15.18
N GLN A 62 -22.92 -27.98 16.45
CA GLN A 62 -22.66 -29.28 17.06
C GLN A 62 -23.76 -30.27 16.60
N ALA A 63 -23.41 -31.26 15.78
CA ALA A 63 -24.31 -32.36 15.47
C ALA A 63 -24.22 -33.44 16.55
N LYS A 64 -25.35 -33.74 17.19
CA LYS A 64 -25.55 -34.85 18.13
C LYS A 64 -25.61 -36.16 17.36
N ALA A 65 -24.92 -37.17 17.90
CA ALA A 65 -25.00 -38.55 17.46
C ALA A 65 -26.26 -39.22 18.05
N ASP A 66 -27.14 -39.72 17.18
CA ASP A 66 -28.13 -40.73 17.52
C ASP A 66 -27.66 -42.08 16.99
N THR A 67 -27.45 -43.03 17.90
CA THR A 67 -27.10 -44.42 17.62
C THR A 67 -28.36 -45.23 17.38
N ASN A 68 -28.43 -45.93 16.26
CA ASN A 68 -29.14 -47.21 16.13
C ASN A 68 -28.43 -48.12 15.13
N ASN A 69 -28.13 -49.33 15.61
CA ASN A 69 -27.58 -50.46 14.87
C ASN A 69 -28.62 -51.02 13.90
N ASP A 70 -28.19 -51.48 12.72
CA ASP A 70 -28.34 -52.89 12.35
C ASP A 70 -27.48 -53.26 11.13
N LYS A 71 -27.06 -54.53 11.13
CA LYS A 71 -26.10 -55.18 10.21
C LYS A 71 -26.82 -55.75 8.99
N ASP A 72 -26.20 -55.69 7.81
CA ASP A 72 -25.61 -56.84 7.11
C ASP A 72 -25.31 -56.53 5.63
N SER A 73 -24.08 -56.89 5.23
CA SER A 73 -23.56 -57.33 3.92
C SER A 73 -24.24 -56.90 2.60
N GLU A 74 -23.48 -56.26 1.70
CA GLU A 74 -22.83 -56.94 0.56
C GLU A 74 -22.03 -55.95 -0.31
N ASP A 75 -21.01 -56.51 -0.93
CA ASP A 75 -19.94 -55.91 -1.71
C ASP A 75 -20.49 -55.31 -3.02
N SER A 76 -20.33 -53.99 -3.20
CA SER A 76 -20.44 -53.39 -4.53
C SER A 76 -19.49 -52.20 -4.61
N GLU A 77 -18.49 -52.32 -5.50
CA GLU A 77 -17.61 -51.24 -5.94
C GLU A 77 -18.43 -50.00 -6.28
N ASN A 78 -18.51 -49.06 -5.35
CA ASN A 78 -19.10 -47.76 -5.58
C ASN A 78 -17.94 -46.81 -5.88
N THR A 79 -17.82 -46.46 -7.15
CA THR A 79 -16.89 -45.44 -7.66
C THR A 79 -17.10 -44.17 -6.84
N ILE A 80 -16.14 -43.84 -5.97
CA ILE A 80 -16.14 -42.59 -5.22
C ILE A 80 -16.18 -41.46 -6.27
N PRO A 81 -17.24 -40.64 -6.34
CA PRO A 81 -17.19 -39.45 -7.15
C PRO A 81 -16.05 -38.60 -6.59
N GLN A 82 -15.03 -38.36 -7.41
CA GLN A 82 -14.05 -37.32 -7.15
C GLN A 82 -14.85 -36.04 -6.89
N THR A 83 -14.92 -35.65 -5.62
CA THR A 83 -15.45 -34.37 -5.21
C THR A 83 -14.57 -33.34 -5.89
N SER A 84 -15.12 -32.72 -6.93
CA SER A 84 -14.58 -31.52 -7.57
C SER A 84 -14.08 -30.59 -6.48
N ASP A 85 -12.83 -30.12 -6.60
CA ASP A 85 -12.28 -29.04 -5.79
C ASP A 85 -13.39 -28.04 -5.49
N GLU A 86 -13.84 -27.98 -4.23
CA GLU A 86 -14.63 -26.83 -3.79
C GLU A 86 -13.82 -25.61 -4.19
N ASN A 87 -14.45 -24.68 -4.91
CA ASN A 87 -13.79 -23.51 -5.47
C ASN A 87 -13.31 -22.63 -4.30
N ILE A 88 -12.18 -22.98 -3.68
CA ILE A 88 -11.64 -22.30 -2.51
C ILE A 88 -11.31 -20.89 -2.98
N LYS A 89 -12.13 -19.95 -2.51
CA LYS A 89 -12.04 -18.54 -2.82
C LYS A 89 -10.64 -18.04 -2.47
N LYS A 90 -9.89 -17.59 -3.47
CA LYS A 90 -8.53 -17.06 -3.28
C LYS A 90 -8.60 -15.80 -2.44
N VAL A 91 -7.74 -15.72 -1.42
CA VAL A 91 -7.60 -14.55 -0.54
C VAL A 91 -6.51 -13.64 -1.10
N ILE A 92 -6.84 -12.37 -1.32
CA ILE A 92 -5.89 -11.32 -1.72
C ILE A 92 -5.79 -10.32 -0.58
N VAL A 93 -4.58 -10.08 -0.11
CA VAL A 93 -4.30 -8.99 0.85
C VAL A 93 -3.83 -7.76 0.08
N ILE A 94 -4.46 -6.63 0.30
CA ILE A 94 -4.08 -5.34 -0.29
C ILE A 94 -3.53 -4.44 0.81
N ASP A 95 -2.30 -3.98 0.63
CA ASP A 95 -1.61 -3.08 1.53
C ASP A 95 -1.45 -1.70 0.89
N PRO A 96 -2.36 -0.73 1.16
CA PRO A 96 -2.12 0.65 0.78
C PRO A 96 -0.94 1.20 1.59
N GLY A 97 0.14 1.54 0.88
CA GLY A 97 1.37 2.03 1.47
C GLY A 97 1.18 3.30 2.30
N HIS A 98 2.00 3.41 3.35
CA HIS A 98 2.10 4.59 4.22
C HIS A 98 0.84 4.93 5.05
N ALA A 99 0.96 5.91 5.94
CA ALA A 99 -0.13 6.54 6.67
C ALA A 99 0.01 8.06 6.60
N SER A 100 -0.99 8.80 7.12
CA SER A 100 -0.98 10.26 7.19
C SER A 100 0.09 10.83 8.10
N HIS A 101 0.76 9.96 8.86
CA HIS A 101 1.94 10.27 9.66
C HIS A 101 2.93 9.10 9.63
N SER A 102 4.22 9.43 9.77
CA SER A 102 5.28 8.43 9.89
C SER A 102 5.14 7.62 11.18
N ASN A 103 5.69 6.39 11.17
CA ASN A 103 5.90 5.57 12.34
C ASN A 103 7.41 5.28 12.48
N ILE A 104 8.08 6.10 13.29
CA ILE A 104 9.53 6.07 13.43
C ILE A 104 10.03 5.03 14.45
N GLU A 105 9.12 4.30 15.10
CA GLU A 105 9.52 3.15 15.90
C GLU A 105 10.23 2.13 15.03
N LYS A 106 11.13 1.34 15.66
CA LYS A 106 11.94 0.38 14.93
C LYS A 106 11.42 -1.04 15.07
N GLU A 107 11.60 -1.81 14.00
CA GLU A 107 11.34 -3.24 13.91
C GLU A 107 12.49 -3.93 13.17
N GLU A 108 12.63 -5.25 13.33
CA GLU A 108 13.67 -6.02 12.65
C GLU A 108 13.43 -6.09 11.14
N GLN A 109 14.46 -5.80 10.34
CA GLN A 109 14.39 -5.88 8.87
C GLN A 109 14.11 -7.29 8.36
N SER A 110 14.63 -8.30 9.03
CA SER A 110 14.48 -9.71 8.66
C SER A 110 14.46 -10.56 9.93
N PRO A 111 13.68 -11.64 10.00
CA PRO A 111 13.57 -12.50 11.19
C PRO A 111 14.95 -12.91 11.73
N GLY A 112 15.29 -12.48 12.95
CA GLY A 112 16.52 -12.86 13.63
C GLY A 112 17.79 -12.17 13.11
N SER A 113 17.66 -11.17 12.24
CA SER A 113 18.83 -10.44 11.71
C SER A 113 19.48 -9.47 12.71
N GLY A 114 18.72 -8.98 13.70
CA GLY A 114 19.15 -7.91 14.60
C GLY A 114 19.32 -6.53 13.93
N ILE A 115 19.09 -6.42 12.62
CA ILE A 115 19.13 -5.15 11.88
C ILE A 115 17.78 -4.46 12.06
N MET A 116 17.78 -3.24 12.60
CA MET A 116 16.55 -2.51 12.92
C MET A 116 16.28 -1.39 11.91
N LYS A 117 15.04 -1.28 11.42
CA LYS A 117 14.56 -0.21 10.52
C LYS A 117 13.30 0.44 11.08
N ILE A 118 13.02 1.68 10.67
CA ILE A 118 11.76 2.35 11.01
C ILE A 118 10.57 1.60 10.39
N LYS A 119 9.42 1.62 11.06
CA LYS A 119 8.17 0.99 10.63
C LYS A 119 7.58 1.67 9.38
N ASP A 120 7.57 2.99 9.33
CA ASP A 120 7.01 3.74 8.20
C ASP A 120 7.63 5.15 8.11
N GLY A 121 8.17 5.50 6.94
CA GLY A 121 8.80 6.80 6.68
C GLY A 121 7.82 7.94 6.41
N GLY A 122 6.57 7.66 6.05
CA GLY A 122 5.56 8.70 5.74
C GLY A 122 5.38 9.05 4.26
N GLY A 123 5.87 8.23 3.34
CA GLY A 123 5.61 8.31 1.89
C GLY A 123 6.12 9.56 1.19
N ALA A 124 5.95 9.59 -0.13
CA ALA A 124 6.22 10.74 -0.98
C ALA A 124 5.06 11.78 -0.97
N GLN A 125 5.28 12.91 -1.63
CA GLN A 125 4.26 13.92 -1.88
C GLN A 125 4.36 14.41 -3.33
N GLY A 126 3.20 14.59 -3.97
CA GLY A 126 3.07 15.13 -5.31
C GLY A 126 3.64 16.54 -5.41
N THR A 127 4.52 16.76 -6.39
CA THR A 127 5.22 18.05 -6.57
C THR A 127 4.33 19.15 -7.16
N SER A 128 3.27 18.79 -7.87
CA SER A 128 2.35 19.72 -8.54
C SER A 128 0.98 19.79 -7.87
N THR A 129 0.45 18.65 -7.44
CA THR A 129 -0.86 18.56 -6.80
C THR A 129 -0.80 18.77 -5.29
N GLY A 130 0.35 18.47 -4.67
CA GLY A 130 0.50 18.40 -3.23
C GLY A 130 -0.15 17.16 -2.59
N THR A 131 -0.74 16.25 -3.38
CA THR A 131 -1.38 15.03 -2.88
C THR A 131 -0.31 14.13 -2.25
N PRO A 132 -0.48 13.70 -0.99
CA PRO A 132 0.45 12.77 -0.38
C PRO A 132 0.24 11.35 -0.92
N GLU A 133 1.32 10.58 -1.01
CA GLU A 133 1.34 9.23 -1.60
C GLU A 133 0.30 8.30 -0.96
N TYR A 134 0.15 8.34 0.37
CA TYR A 134 -0.78 7.47 1.10
C TYR A 134 -2.24 7.65 0.63
N MET A 135 -2.63 8.84 0.15
CA MET A 135 -3.97 9.08 -0.39
C MET A 135 -4.16 8.41 -1.74
N VAL A 136 -3.18 8.54 -2.64
CA VAL A 136 -3.21 7.86 -3.95
C VAL A 136 -3.25 6.34 -3.75
N ASN A 137 -2.38 5.82 -2.89
CA ASN A 137 -2.29 4.41 -2.56
C ASN A 137 -3.63 3.86 -2.04
N MET A 138 -4.25 4.55 -1.08
CA MET A 138 -5.55 4.15 -0.52
C MET A 138 -6.66 4.20 -1.59
N ASN A 139 -6.71 5.24 -2.41
CA ASN A 139 -7.76 5.38 -3.43
C ASN A 139 -7.69 4.26 -4.48
N VAL A 140 -6.48 3.96 -4.99
CA VAL A 140 -6.30 2.85 -5.93
C VAL A 140 -6.58 1.51 -5.25
N ALA A 141 -6.15 1.32 -4.01
CA ALA A 141 -6.38 0.09 -3.26
C ALA A 141 -7.88 -0.22 -3.07
N MET A 142 -8.70 0.79 -2.75
CA MET A 142 -10.15 0.63 -2.58
C MET A 142 -10.87 0.31 -3.91
N LYS A 143 -10.40 0.90 -5.02
CA LYS A 143 -10.87 0.57 -6.37
C LYS A 143 -10.51 -0.87 -6.74
N LEU A 144 -9.26 -1.27 -6.50
CA LEU A 144 -8.79 -2.64 -6.73
C LEU A 144 -9.58 -3.66 -5.89
N LYS A 145 -9.82 -3.36 -4.61
CA LYS A 145 -10.67 -4.19 -3.73
C LYS A 145 -12.03 -4.46 -4.36
N SER A 146 -12.71 -3.40 -4.80
CA SER A 146 -14.06 -3.50 -5.39
C SER A 146 -14.06 -4.39 -6.64
N LEU A 147 -13.05 -4.24 -7.50
CA LEU A 147 -12.91 -5.05 -8.72
C LEU A 147 -12.65 -6.54 -8.40
N LEU A 148 -11.73 -6.83 -7.49
CA LEU A 148 -11.41 -8.20 -7.08
C LEU A 148 -12.59 -8.88 -6.39
N GLU A 149 -13.33 -8.18 -5.53
CA GLU A 149 -14.54 -8.72 -4.91
C GLU A 149 -15.62 -9.07 -5.94
N ALA A 150 -15.79 -8.23 -6.97
CA ALA A 150 -16.69 -8.51 -8.09
C ALA A 150 -16.25 -9.73 -8.93
N LYS A 151 -14.95 -10.07 -8.92
CA LYS A 151 -14.38 -11.30 -9.51
C LYS A 151 -14.36 -12.48 -8.54
N ASN A 152 -15.10 -12.39 -7.44
CA ASN A 152 -15.22 -13.44 -6.42
C ASN A 152 -13.88 -13.79 -5.73
N TYR A 153 -12.98 -12.83 -5.53
CA TYR A 153 -11.87 -12.95 -4.58
C TYR A 153 -12.29 -12.53 -3.17
N THR A 154 -11.69 -13.12 -2.14
CA THR A 154 -11.80 -12.60 -0.78
C THR A 154 -10.72 -11.56 -0.62
N VAL A 155 -11.09 -10.31 -0.36
CA VAL A 155 -10.12 -9.21 -0.24
C VAL A 155 -10.03 -8.77 1.20
N ILE A 156 -8.79 -8.70 1.69
CA ILE A 156 -8.47 -8.20 3.03
C ILE A 156 -7.56 -6.98 2.87
N MET A 157 -7.94 -5.86 3.45
CA MET A 157 -7.12 -4.66 3.48
C MET A 157 -6.25 -4.67 4.72
N THR A 158 -4.97 -4.29 4.63
CA THR A 158 -4.15 -4.10 5.85
C THR A 158 -4.67 -2.94 6.69
N LYS A 159 -5.24 -1.92 6.04
CA LYS A 159 -5.93 -0.79 6.67
C LYS A 159 -6.97 -0.20 5.73
N THR A 160 -7.99 0.45 6.29
CA THR A 160 -9.06 1.14 5.54
C THR A 160 -9.11 2.65 5.83
N SER A 161 -8.24 3.15 6.69
CA SER A 161 -8.10 4.58 7.00
C SER A 161 -6.66 5.03 6.85
N ASN A 162 -6.48 6.31 6.53
CA ASN A 162 -5.17 6.90 6.31
C ASN A 162 -4.41 7.20 7.60
N ASP A 163 -5.09 7.35 8.74
CA ASP A 163 -4.48 7.56 10.05
C ASP A 163 -3.95 6.28 10.72
N ILE A 164 -4.33 5.09 10.23
CA ILE A 164 -3.82 3.82 10.75
C ILE A 164 -2.40 3.58 10.24
N SER A 165 -1.42 3.61 11.16
CA SER A 165 0.01 3.50 10.86
C SER A 165 0.62 2.18 11.39
N LEU A 166 0.39 1.09 10.63
CA LEU A 166 0.91 -0.25 10.94
C LEU A 166 2.40 -0.39 10.58
N GLY A 167 3.14 -1.19 11.36
CA GLY A 167 4.51 -1.62 11.02
C GLY A 167 4.53 -2.62 9.86
N ASN A 168 5.69 -2.80 9.20
CA ASN A 168 5.76 -3.73 8.07
C ASN A 168 5.68 -5.19 8.51
N ILE A 169 6.15 -5.54 9.71
CA ILE A 169 5.96 -6.89 10.26
C ILE A 169 4.47 -7.18 10.41
N GLU A 170 3.72 -6.23 10.95
CA GLU A 170 2.27 -6.35 11.13
C GLU A 170 1.55 -6.48 9.78
N ARG A 171 1.87 -5.63 8.80
CA ARG A 171 1.34 -5.72 7.43
C ARG A 171 1.63 -7.08 6.79
N ALA A 172 2.82 -7.63 6.97
CA ALA A 172 3.18 -8.97 6.47
C ALA A 172 2.39 -10.08 7.17
N ASN A 173 2.21 -9.97 8.49
CA ASN A 173 1.47 -10.95 9.28
C ASN A 173 -0.02 -11.00 8.90
N ILE A 174 -0.65 -9.88 8.52
CA ILE A 174 -2.02 -9.91 7.98
C ILE A 174 -2.13 -10.85 6.77
N GLY A 175 -1.13 -10.86 5.88
CA GLY A 175 -1.03 -11.82 4.78
C GLY A 175 -0.87 -13.26 5.25
N ASN A 176 0.06 -13.47 6.19
CA ASN A 176 0.39 -14.78 6.73
C ASN A 176 -0.80 -15.43 7.45
N ASP A 177 -1.44 -14.68 8.34
CA ASP A 177 -2.51 -15.16 9.23
C ASP A 177 -3.78 -15.51 8.46
N ASN A 178 -3.97 -14.89 7.28
CA ASN A 178 -5.11 -15.13 6.40
C ASN A 178 -4.81 -16.10 5.26
N ASN A 179 -3.62 -16.74 5.25
CA ASN A 179 -3.19 -17.65 4.18
C ASN A 179 -3.39 -17.04 2.78
N ALA A 180 -3.01 -15.77 2.63
CA ALA A 180 -3.23 -15.04 1.39
C ALA A 180 -2.59 -15.78 0.18
N SER A 181 -3.32 -15.87 -0.91
CA SER A 181 -2.81 -16.38 -2.19
C SER A 181 -1.85 -15.38 -2.85
N LEU A 182 -2.01 -14.09 -2.52
CA LEU A 182 -1.10 -13.00 -2.87
C LEU A 182 -1.34 -11.82 -1.92
N ALA A 183 -0.26 -11.22 -1.43
CA ALA A 183 -0.27 -9.89 -0.84
C ALA A 183 0.30 -8.87 -1.85
N ILE A 184 -0.45 -7.82 -2.16
CA ILE A 184 -0.02 -6.71 -3.02
C ILE A 184 0.12 -5.43 -2.21
N ARG A 185 1.28 -4.81 -2.27
CA ARG A 185 1.58 -3.53 -1.64
C ARG A 185 1.54 -2.42 -2.70
N ILE A 186 0.75 -1.39 -2.47
CA ILE A 186 0.49 -0.33 -3.45
C ILE A 186 1.21 0.94 -3.01
N HIS A 187 2.11 1.43 -3.85
CA HIS A 187 2.94 2.61 -3.63
C HIS A 187 3.04 3.48 -4.89
N CYS A 188 3.53 4.71 -4.71
CA CYS A 188 4.07 5.53 -5.79
C CYS A 188 5.51 5.93 -5.46
N ASP A 189 6.35 5.95 -6.48
CA ASP A 189 7.77 6.23 -6.36
C ASP A 189 8.04 7.73 -6.26
N SER A 190 9.27 8.07 -5.92
CA SER A 190 9.80 9.42 -5.99
C SER A 190 11.31 9.36 -6.24
N ALA A 191 11.80 10.24 -7.10
CA ALA A 191 13.21 10.33 -7.45
C ALA A 191 13.69 11.78 -7.54
N ASP A 192 14.98 11.98 -7.27
CA ASP A 192 15.66 13.28 -7.46
C ASP A 192 15.54 13.82 -8.89
N ASN A 193 15.45 12.92 -9.87
CA ASN A 193 15.20 13.27 -11.27
C ASN A 193 13.69 13.37 -11.52
N SER A 194 13.16 14.58 -11.62
CA SER A 194 11.75 14.86 -11.91
C SER A 194 11.28 14.41 -13.30
N SER A 195 12.18 13.95 -14.18
CA SER A 195 11.82 13.32 -15.47
C SER A 195 11.67 11.80 -15.38
N ALA A 196 11.84 11.19 -14.21
CA ALA A 196 11.55 9.78 -14.02
C ALA A 196 10.05 9.52 -14.26
N VAL A 197 9.74 8.45 -15.00
CA VAL A 197 8.37 8.02 -15.31
C VAL A 197 8.26 6.50 -15.36
N GLY A 198 7.03 6.01 -15.21
CA GLY A 198 6.62 4.64 -15.44
C GLY A 198 6.47 3.79 -14.17
N ALA A 199 5.84 2.63 -14.32
CA ALA A 199 5.65 1.68 -13.24
C ALA A 199 6.89 0.79 -13.04
N SER A 200 7.14 0.41 -11.79
CA SER A 200 8.10 -0.65 -11.45
C SER A 200 7.48 -1.65 -10.47
N MET A 201 8.08 -2.83 -10.35
CA MET A 201 7.64 -3.86 -9.43
C MET A 201 8.80 -4.34 -8.58
N LEU A 202 8.63 -4.28 -7.26
CA LEU A 202 9.57 -4.79 -6.29
C LEU A 202 9.11 -6.17 -5.81
N VAL A 203 10.05 -7.10 -5.69
CA VAL A 203 9.79 -8.48 -5.27
C VAL A 203 10.85 -8.98 -4.28
N PRO A 204 10.52 -9.93 -3.40
CA PRO A 204 11.45 -10.47 -2.42
C PRO A 204 12.67 -11.15 -3.05
N ALA A 205 13.84 -10.93 -2.44
CA ALA A 205 14.99 -11.81 -2.57
C ALA A 205 14.80 -13.10 -1.74
N LYS A 206 15.71 -14.05 -1.92
CA LYS A 206 15.73 -15.30 -1.16
C LYS A 206 16.35 -15.08 0.25
N CYS A 207 15.57 -14.51 1.17
CA CYS A 207 16.00 -14.25 2.55
C CYS A 207 14.82 -14.22 3.54
N GLY A 208 15.11 -14.38 4.84
CA GLY A 208 14.06 -14.37 5.87
C GLY A 208 13.02 -15.47 5.63
N TYR A 209 11.74 -15.14 5.84
CA TYR A 209 10.63 -16.04 5.49
C TYR A 209 10.31 -16.06 3.99
N ALA A 210 10.89 -15.15 3.21
CA ALA A 210 10.62 -15.05 1.79
C ALA A 210 11.31 -16.13 0.95
N GLU A 211 12.16 -16.95 1.57
CA GLU A 211 12.97 -17.98 0.90
C GLU A 211 12.15 -18.93 0.01
N ASP A 212 10.96 -19.33 0.48
CA ASP A 212 10.08 -20.27 -0.22
C ASP A 212 9.09 -19.58 -1.18
N ILE A 213 8.98 -18.24 -1.14
CA ILE A 213 7.99 -17.49 -1.92
C ILE A 213 8.62 -16.55 -2.96
N CYS A 214 9.95 -16.42 -3.03
CA CYS A 214 10.60 -15.46 -3.92
C CYS A 214 10.32 -15.71 -5.42
N ASP A 215 10.35 -16.97 -5.85
CA ASP A 215 10.15 -17.32 -7.27
C ASP A 215 8.72 -17.08 -7.72
N ILE A 216 7.73 -17.48 -6.91
CA ILE A 216 6.32 -17.26 -7.20
C ILE A 216 5.96 -15.78 -7.14
N SER A 217 6.52 -15.03 -6.18
CA SER A 217 6.34 -13.58 -6.08
C SER A 217 6.92 -12.86 -7.29
N ARG A 218 8.09 -13.29 -7.78
CA ARG A 218 8.66 -12.76 -9.01
C ARG A 218 7.76 -13.02 -10.22
N LYS A 219 7.28 -14.26 -10.39
CA LYS A 219 6.37 -14.62 -11.48
C LYS A 219 5.10 -13.75 -11.45
N TYR A 220 4.47 -13.62 -10.29
CA TYR A 220 3.28 -12.78 -10.14
C TYR A 220 3.58 -11.30 -10.39
N GLY A 221 4.71 -10.80 -9.89
CA GLY A 221 5.15 -9.43 -10.12
C GLY A 221 5.34 -9.12 -11.61
N GLU A 222 5.91 -10.03 -12.39
CA GLU A 222 6.08 -9.89 -13.84
C GLU A 222 4.72 -9.83 -14.58
N ILE A 223 3.78 -10.70 -14.21
CA ILE A 223 2.43 -10.74 -14.80
C ILE A 223 1.64 -9.46 -14.47
N VAL A 224 1.65 -9.06 -13.20
CA VAL A 224 0.91 -7.88 -12.71
C VAL A 224 1.49 -6.61 -13.30
N LEU A 225 2.82 -6.46 -13.33
CA LEU A 225 3.46 -5.29 -13.93
C LEU A 225 3.12 -5.19 -15.42
N SER A 226 3.18 -6.30 -16.17
CA SER A 226 2.83 -6.26 -17.60
C SER A 226 1.40 -5.77 -17.84
N SER A 227 0.44 -6.23 -17.04
CA SER A 227 -0.98 -5.83 -17.19
C SER A 227 -1.23 -4.38 -16.76
N LEU A 228 -0.57 -3.93 -15.70
CA LEU A 228 -0.62 -2.53 -15.26
C LEU A 228 -0.09 -1.58 -16.33
N VAL A 229 1.09 -1.87 -16.87
CA VAL A 229 1.76 -1.01 -17.84
C VAL A 229 0.94 -0.89 -19.13
N GLU A 230 0.33 -1.99 -19.59
CA GLU A 230 -0.58 -2.00 -20.73
C GLU A 230 -1.84 -1.15 -20.45
N SER A 231 -2.46 -1.32 -19.29
CA SER A 231 -3.69 -0.58 -18.91
C SER A 231 -3.46 0.92 -18.76
N GLY A 232 -2.31 1.31 -18.20
CA GLY A 232 -1.97 2.71 -17.92
C GLY A 232 -1.24 3.44 -19.04
N ASP A 233 -0.90 2.78 -20.16
CA ASP A 233 0.00 3.31 -21.21
C ASP A 233 1.32 3.83 -20.61
N MET A 234 1.92 3.03 -19.75
CA MET A 234 3.05 3.45 -18.92
C MET A 234 4.37 3.00 -19.52
N LYS A 235 5.46 3.64 -19.08
CA LYS A 235 6.80 3.05 -19.26
C LYS A 235 6.97 1.85 -18.32
N ASN A 236 7.38 0.70 -18.85
CA ASN A 236 7.80 -0.45 -18.04
C ASN A 236 9.22 -0.24 -17.51
N ARG A 237 9.40 -0.16 -16.19
CA ARG A 237 10.73 -0.07 -15.54
C ARG A 237 11.28 -1.40 -15.04
N GLY A 238 10.50 -2.47 -15.18
CA GLY A 238 10.90 -3.83 -14.84
C GLY A 238 10.82 -4.18 -13.36
N ILE A 239 11.45 -5.31 -13.04
CA ILE A 239 11.44 -5.94 -11.72
C ILE A 239 12.71 -5.57 -10.94
N SER A 240 12.54 -5.20 -9.67
CA SER A 240 13.62 -5.00 -8.71
C SER A 240 13.54 -6.03 -7.58
N VAL A 241 14.54 -6.90 -7.47
CA VAL A 241 14.63 -7.88 -6.37
C VAL A 241 15.24 -7.21 -5.14
N ARG A 242 14.62 -7.38 -3.96
CA ARG A 242 14.98 -6.66 -2.72
C ARG A 242 15.11 -7.59 -1.52
N ASP A 243 16.20 -7.45 -0.76
CA ASP A 243 16.46 -8.15 0.52
C ASP A 243 16.36 -7.21 1.73
N ASP A 244 16.11 -5.92 1.50
CA ASP A 244 16.14 -4.86 2.50
C ASP A 244 14.74 -4.47 3.01
N MET A 245 13.68 -5.07 2.48
CA MET A 245 12.30 -4.71 2.79
C MET A 245 11.71 -5.61 3.87
N THR A 246 11.43 -5.03 5.04
CA THR A 246 10.81 -5.74 6.18
C THR A 246 9.52 -6.45 5.77
N GLY A 247 8.66 -5.79 4.99
CA GLY A 247 7.40 -6.37 4.52
C GLY A 247 7.55 -7.62 3.65
N PHE A 248 8.68 -7.75 2.95
CA PHE A 248 9.00 -8.93 2.16
C PHE A 248 9.62 -10.02 3.03
N ASN A 249 10.65 -9.66 3.80
CA ASN A 249 11.44 -10.62 4.57
C ASN A 249 10.63 -11.35 5.66
N TRP A 250 9.49 -10.77 6.08
CA TRP A 250 8.56 -11.35 7.06
C TRP A 250 7.33 -12.02 6.42
N SER A 251 7.19 -12.00 5.10
CA SER A 251 6.09 -12.68 4.41
C SER A 251 6.37 -14.17 4.23
N LYS A 252 5.36 -14.99 4.52
CA LYS A 252 5.31 -16.44 4.26
C LYS A 252 4.39 -16.77 3.07
N VAL A 253 3.72 -15.77 2.53
CA VAL A 253 2.83 -15.84 1.36
C VAL A 253 3.44 -15.07 0.19
N PRO A 254 3.06 -15.37 -1.07
CA PRO A 254 3.51 -14.59 -2.21
C PRO A 254 3.23 -13.09 -2.00
N VAL A 255 4.24 -12.25 -2.20
CA VAL A 255 4.14 -10.80 -1.94
C VAL A 255 4.84 -9.99 -3.02
N ILE A 256 4.17 -8.94 -3.48
CA ILE A 256 4.70 -8.01 -4.48
C ILE A 256 4.44 -6.57 -4.04
N LEU A 257 5.27 -5.63 -4.48
CA LEU A 257 5.06 -4.21 -4.27
C LEU A 257 5.11 -3.48 -5.61
N VAL A 258 4.04 -2.79 -5.94
CA VAL A 258 3.96 -1.98 -7.15
C VAL A 258 4.28 -0.53 -6.82
N GLU A 259 5.17 0.06 -7.62
CA GLU A 259 5.36 1.50 -7.71
C GLU A 259 4.61 1.99 -8.95
N MET A 260 3.49 2.68 -8.76
CA MET A 260 2.53 3.01 -9.83
C MET A 260 2.92 4.22 -10.69
N GLY A 261 4.09 4.82 -10.47
CA GLY A 261 4.54 6.05 -11.12
C GLY A 261 5.25 6.96 -10.12
N PHE A 262 5.73 8.13 -10.56
CA PHE A 262 6.57 9.03 -9.77
C PHE A 262 5.81 10.28 -9.30
N MET A 263 5.64 10.44 -7.99
CA MET A 263 5.10 11.66 -7.38
C MET A 263 6.01 12.88 -7.61
N SER A 264 7.31 12.65 -7.87
CA SER A 264 8.29 13.70 -8.18
C SER A 264 8.24 14.21 -9.63
N ASN A 265 7.47 13.54 -10.49
CA ASN A 265 7.24 13.98 -11.86
C ASN A 265 5.90 14.75 -11.93
N PRO A 266 5.89 16.03 -12.37
CA PRO A 266 4.68 16.85 -12.45
C PRO A 266 3.53 16.23 -13.25
N GLU A 267 3.83 15.58 -14.37
CA GLU A 267 2.83 14.98 -15.25
C GLU A 267 2.27 13.69 -14.64
N GLU A 268 3.13 12.83 -14.08
CA GLU A 268 2.67 11.61 -13.41
C GLU A 268 1.94 11.92 -12.11
N ASP A 269 2.36 12.91 -11.32
CA ASP A 269 1.63 13.36 -10.13
C ASP A 269 0.18 13.79 -10.47
N ALA A 270 0.01 14.59 -11.53
CA ALA A 270 -1.31 15.00 -12.00
C ALA A 270 -2.17 13.81 -12.44
N LEU A 271 -1.57 12.82 -13.12
CA LEU A 271 -2.24 11.58 -13.52
C LEU A 271 -2.59 10.70 -12.31
N LEU A 272 -1.64 10.47 -11.40
CA LEU A 272 -1.81 9.67 -10.20
C LEU A 272 -2.88 10.26 -9.27
N SER A 273 -3.10 11.57 -9.30
CA SER A 273 -4.16 12.26 -8.57
C SER A 273 -5.51 12.28 -9.31
N ASN A 274 -5.58 11.80 -10.55
CA ASN A 274 -6.81 11.77 -11.36
C ASN A 274 -7.61 10.47 -11.16
N ASP A 275 -8.91 10.59 -10.88
CA ASP A 275 -9.76 9.44 -10.56
C ASP A 275 -9.89 8.43 -11.72
N ASP A 276 -10.06 8.91 -12.96
CA ASP A 276 -10.17 8.04 -14.14
C ASP A 276 -8.88 7.26 -14.38
N TYR A 277 -7.73 7.89 -14.16
CA TYR A 277 -6.44 7.21 -14.25
C TYR A 277 -6.28 6.18 -13.13
N GLN A 278 -6.65 6.51 -11.89
CA GLN A 278 -6.66 5.54 -10.79
C GLN A 278 -7.57 4.33 -11.07
N ASN A 279 -8.72 4.53 -11.73
CA ASN A 279 -9.59 3.44 -12.19
C ASN A 279 -8.88 2.53 -13.21
N LYS A 280 -8.12 3.11 -14.16
CA LYS A 280 -7.30 2.34 -15.12
C LYS A 280 -6.20 1.54 -14.44
N LEU A 281 -5.51 2.13 -13.47
CA LEU A 281 -4.47 1.44 -12.69
C LEU A 281 -5.08 0.25 -11.93
N ALA A 282 -6.19 0.47 -11.21
CA ALA A 282 -6.89 -0.58 -10.48
C ALA A 282 -7.37 -1.72 -11.39
N ALA A 283 -7.88 -1.40 -12.59
CA ALA A 283 -8.25 -2.40 -13.58
C ALA A 283 -7.06 -3.23 -14.06
N GLY A 284 -5.94 -2.59 -14.40
CA GLY A 284 -4.71 -3.27 -14.82
C GLY A 284 -4.12 -4.18 -13.74
N LEU A 285 -4.19 -3.74 -12.47
CA LEU A 285 -3.81 -4.57 -11.31
C LEU A 285 -4.74 -5.77 -11.16
N CYS A 286 -6.06 -5.57 -11.25
CA CYS A 286 -7.05 -6.66 -11.16
C CYS A 286 -6.82 -7.72 -12.25
N ASP A 287 -6.67 -7.29 -13.51
CA ASP A 287 -6.43 -8.19 -14.64
C ASP A 287 -5.12 -8.97 -14.47
N GLY A 288 -4.08 -8.31 -13.98
CA GLY A 288 -2.80 -8.95 -13.66
C GLY A 288 -2.92 -10.01 -12.57
N ILE A 289 -3.67 -9.73 -11.52
CA ILE A 289 -3.92 -10.68 -10.43
C ILE A 289 -4.75 -11.88 -10.92
N GLU A 290 -5.77 -11.66 -11.75
CA GLU A 290 -6.54 -12.78 -12.36
C GLU A 290 -5.63 -13.70 -13.18
N LYS A 291 -4.74 -13.14 -14.00
CA LYS A 291 -3.77 -13.90 -14.82
C LYS A 291 -2.75 -14.69 -13.98
N CYS A 292 -2.53 -14.34 -12.72
CA CYS A 292 -1.63 -15.10 -11.84
C CYS A 292 -2.16 -16.50 -11.49
N PHE A 293 -3.49 -16.68 -11.53
CA PHE A 293 -4.17 -17.89 -11.09
C PHE A 293 -4.81 -18.71 -12.23
N GLN A 294 -4.47 -18.38 -13.48
CA GLN A 294 -4.90 -19.09 -14.68
C GLN A 294 -3.86 -20.12 -15.15
#